data_AF-A0ABD5YM98-F1
#
_entry.id   AF-A0ABD5YM98-F1
#
_cell.length_a   1.000
_cell.length_b   1.000
_cell.length_c   1.000
_cell.angle_alpha   90.00
_cell.angle_beta   90.00
_cell.angle_gamma   90.00
#
_symmetry.space_group_name_H-M   'P 1'
#
loop_
_entity.id
_entity.type
_entity.pdbx_description
1 polymer ?
#
loop_
_entity_poly.entity_id
_entity_poly.type
_entity_poly.pdbx_seq_one_letter_code
_entity_poly.pdbx_strand_id
1 'polypeptide(L)'
;MLKEQYPNTELTRYREQERPPETKQEFIEQLKDTLTERQLTALQTAYVSGFYERKRPISSDELAETMGIARSTFHQHLRAAEGKLIAELFD
;
A
#
# COMPACT_ATOMS: atom_id res chain seq x y z
N MET A 1 17.64 30.28 -6.52
CA MET A 1 18.09 28.89 -6.20
C MET A 1 19.02 28.95 -4.98
N LEU A 2 19.00 27.98 -4.04
CA LEU A 2 19.65 28.05 -2.71
C LEU A 2 21.08 28.63 -2.68
N LYS A 3 21.88 28.42 -3.74
CA LYS A 3 23.23 28.98 -3.92
C LYS A 3 23.29 30.51 -4.05
N GLU A 4 22.21 31.15 -4.49
CA GLU A 4 22.12 32.63 -4.58
C GLU A 4 21.84 33.28 -3.23
N GLN A 5 21.22 32.55 -2.29
CA GLN A 5 20.90 33.07 -0.95
C GLN A 5 21.98 32.75 0.09
N TYR A 6 22.77 31.70 -0.11
CA TYR A 6 23.84 31.31 0.82
C TYR A 6 25.11 30.89 0.06
N PRO A 7 25.96 31.84 -0.36
CA PRO A 7 27.12 31.56 -1.20
C PRO A 7 28.22 30.73 -0.51
N ASN A 8 28.15 30.55 0.81
CA ASN A 8 29.13 29.79 1.59
C ASN A 8 28.61 28.40 2.04
N THR A 9 27.50 27.91 1.48
CA THR A 9 26.97 26.59 1.84
C THR A 9 27.45 25.54 0.84
N GLU A 10 28.30 24.63 1.31
CA GLU A 10 28.75 23.47 0.56
C GLU A 10 27.80 22.29 0.80
N LEU A 11 27.20 21.77 -0.28
CA LEU A 11 26.31 20.62 -0.22
C LEU A 11 27.16 19.36 0.01
N THR A 12 27.34 18.99 1.27
CA THR A 12 28.16 17.82 1.66
C THR A 12 27.47 16.49 1.37
N ARG A 13 26.13 16.42 1.45
CA ARG A 13 25.38 15.20 1.15
C ARG A 13 23.90 15.51 0.89
N TYR A 14 23.40 15.11 -0.27
CA TYR A 14 21.96 15.03 -0.53
C TYR A 14 21.50 13.63 -0.11
N ARG A 15 20.64 13.55 0.90
CA ARG A 15 19.97 12.31 1.29
C ARG A 15 18.49 12.54 1.11
N GLU A 16 17.95 11.95 0.05
CA GLU A 16 16.51 11.81 -0.13
C GLU A 16 16.06 10.84 0.97
N GLN A 17 15.59 11.38 2.09
CA GLN A 17 14.84 10.59 3.04
C GLN A 17 13.39 10.66 2.59
N GLU A 18 12.78 9.51 2.36
CA GLU A 18 11.33 9.35 2.33
C GLU A 18 10.84 9.86 3.69
N ARG A 19 10.32 11.10 3.70
CA ARG A 19 9.66 11.62 4.90
C ARG A 19 8.42 10.76 5.13
N PRO A 20 8.07 10.44 6.38
CA PRO A 20 6.79 9.84 6.67
C PRO A 20 5.69 10.72 6.05
N PRO A 21 4.65 10.13 5.45
CA PRO A 21 3.58 10.90 4.82
C PRO A 21 2.97 11.87 5.83
N GLU A 22 3.03 13.17 5.52
CA GLU A 22 2.49 14.23 6.38
C GLU A 22 0.96 14.32 6.21
N THR A 23 0.44 13.79 5.10
CA THR A 23 -0.98 13.76 4.78
C THR A 23 -1.51 12.35 4.48
N LYS A 24 -2.83 12.17 4.63
CA LYS A 24 -3.52 10.93 4.23
C LYS A 24 -3.34 10.61 2.74
N GLN A 25 -3.22 11.64 1.89
CA GLN A 25 -3.04 11.44 0.44
C GLN A 25 -1.66 10.87 0.14
N GLU A 26 -0.61 11.42 0.74
CA GLU A 26 0.76 10.92 0.59
C GLU A 26 0.87 9.46 1.08
N PHE A 27 0.24 9.11 2.21
CA PHE A 27 0.18 7.74 2.70
C PHE A 27 -0.48 6.78 1.69
N ILE A 28 -1.58 7.22 1.06
CA ILE A 28 -2.28 6.43 0.05
C ILE A 28 -1.43 6.27 -1.21
N GLU A 29 -0.70 7.30 -1.62
CA GLU A 29 0.20 7.26 -2.78
C GLU A 29 1.38 6.30 -2.53
N GLN A 30 2.06 6.43 -1.39
CA GLN A 30 3.16 5.55 -1.00
C GLN A 30 2.73 4.08 -0.88
N LEU A 31 1.54 3.83 -0.31
CA LEU A 31 0.98 2.49 -0.26
C LEU A 31 0.68 1.92 -1.65
N LYS A 32 0.16 2.74 -2.57
CA LYS A 32 -0.11 2.31 -3.96
C LYS A 32 1.18 1.97 -4.70
N ASP A 33 2.25 2.71 -4.46
CA ASP A 33 3.56 2.43 -5.08
C ASP A 33 4.21 1.17 -4.49
N THR A 34 3.93 0.87 -3.23
CA THR A 34 4.49 -0.30 -2.54
C THR A 34 3.74 -1.59 -2.88
N LEU A 35 2.43 -1.54 -3.12
CA LEU A 35 1.60 -2.70 -3.47
C LEU A 35 1.77 -3.09 -4.93
N THR A 36 1.82 -4.41 -5.21
CA THR A 36 1.66 -4.86 -6.60
C THR A 36 0.22 -4.71 -7.05
N GLU A 37 -0.03 -4.62 -8.36
CA GLU A 37 -1.41 -4.55 -8.90
C GLU A 37 -2.29 -5.70 -8.37
N ARG A 38 -1.76 -6.91 -8.28
CA ARG A 38 -2.51 -8.07 -7.77
C ARG A 38 -2.83 -7.96 -6.28
N GLN A 39 -1.92 -7.41 -5.50
CA GLN A 39 -2.13 -7.14 -4.07
C GLN A 39 -3.17 -6.04 -3.87
N LEU A 40 -3.08 -4.95 -4.63
CA LEU A 40 -4.05 -3.86 -4.60
C LEU A 40 -5.46 -4.35 -4.99
N THR A 41 -5.57 -5.10 -6.08
CA THR A 41 -6.84 -5.67 -6.53
C THR A 41 -7.43 -6.63 -5.51
N ALA A 42 -6.61 -7.47 -4.86
CA ALA A 42 -7.08 -8.36 -3.78
C ALA A 42 -7.65 -7.56 -2.60
N LEU A 43 -6.93 -6.53 -2.14
CA LEU A 43 -7.37 -5.64 -1.05
C LEU A 43 -8.68 -4.91 -1.39
N GLN A 44 -8.76 -4.32 -2.58
CA GLN A 44 -9.96 -3.62 -3.04
C GLN A 44 -11.15 -4.58 -3.15
N THR A 45 -10.96 -5.74 -3.77
CA THR A 45 -12.00 -6.76 -3.95
C THR A 45 -12.51 -7.26 -2.60
N ALA A 46 -11.60 -7.54 -1.66
CA ALA A 46 -11.98 -7.91 -0.30
C ALA A 46 -12.79 -6.80 0.39
N TYR A 47 -12.32 -5.54 0.32
CA TYR A 47 -12.98 -4.42 0.97
C TYR A 47 -14.39 -4.16 0.41
N VAL A 48 -14.54 -4.01 -0.90
CA VAL A 48 -15.83 -3.67 -1.53
C VAL A 48 -16.86 -4.79 -1.40
N SER A 49 -16.41 -6.04 -1.28
CA SER A 49 -17.29 -7.19 -1.15
C SER A 49 -17.66 -7.48 0.32
N GLY A 50 -17.30 -6.60 1.26
CA GLY A 50 -17.62 -6.78 2.68
C GLY A 50 -16.84 -7.93 3.33
N PHE A 51 -15.68 -8.31 2.78
CA PHE A 51 -14.86 -9.39 3.34
C PHE A 51 -14.58 -9.15 4.82
N TYR A 52 -14.30 -7.93 5.25
CA TYR A 52 -13.96 -7.64 6.65
C TYR A 52 -15.17 -7.54 7.60
N GLU A 53 -16.39 -7.72 7.11
CA GLU A 53 -17.61 -7.60 7.93
C GLU A 53 -17.83 -8.83 8.84
N ARG A 54 -18.56 -8.63 9.94
CA ARG A 54 -18.85 -9.72 10.90
C ARG A 54 -19.75 -10.80 10.30
N LYS A 55 -20.73 -10.41 9.49
CA LYS A 55 -21.58 -11.32 8.69
C LYS A 55 -21.17 -11.17 7.24
N ARG A 56 -20.05 -11.79 6.87
CA ARG A 56 -19.49 -11.68 5.52
C ARG A 56 -20.55 -12.12 4.51
N PRO A 57 -20.92 -11.27 3.55
CA PRO A 57 -21.87 -11.64 2.50
C PRO A 57 -21.22 -12.54 1.44
N ILE A 58 -19.88 -12.64 1.45
CA ILE A 58 -19.08 -13.37 0.46
C ILE A 58 -17.98 -14.20 1.15
N SER A 59 -17.66 -15.35 0.55
CA SER A 59 -16.57 -16.22 0.97
C SER A 59 -15.25 -15.88 0.26
N SER A 60 -14.12 -16.36 0.80
CA SER A 60 -12.82 -16.23 0.13
C SER A 60 -12.74 -16.98 -1.20
N ASP A 61 -13.54 -18.04 -1.36
CA ASP A 61 -13.57 -18.83 -2.60
C ASP A 61 -14.22 -18.00 -3.73
N GLU A 62 -15.37 -17.37 -3.45
CA GLU A 62 -16.06 -16.49 -4.39
C GLU A 62 -15.22 -15.26 -4.78
N LEU A 63 -14.43 -14.71 -3.83
CA LEU A 63 -13.49 -13.62 -4.13
C LEU A 63 -12.35 -14.05 -5.05
N ALA A 64 -11.83 -15.27 -4.84
CA ALA A 64 -10.78 -15.82 -5.69
C ALA A 64 -11.30 -16.11 -7.10
N GLU A 65 -12.53 -16.65 -7.22
CA GLU A 65 -13.22 -16.83 -8.49
C GLU A 65 -13.41 -15.50 -9.24
N THR A 66 -13.83 -14.44 -8.54
CA THR A 66 -13.97 -13.09 -9.10
C THR A 66 -12.65 -12.57 -9.69
N MET A 67 -11.52 -12.93 -9.08
CA MET A 67 -10.18 -12.56 -9.55
C MET A 67 -9.59 -13.55 -10.57
N GLY A 68 -10.28 -14.65 -10.89
CA GLY A 68 -9.82 -15.68 -11.81
C GLY A 68 -8.57 -16.42 -11.33
N ILE A 69 -8.41 -16.59 -10.01
CA ILE A 69 -7.22 -17.22 -9.40
C ILE A 69 -7.63 -18.27 -8.36
N ALA A 70 -6.68 -19.12 -7.97
CA ALA A 70 -6.90 -20.07 -6.89
C ALA A 70 -7.07 -19.34 -5.54
N ARG A 71 -7.89 -19.91 -4.65
CA ARG A 71 -8.12 -19.39 -3.29
C ARG A 71 -6.82 -19.15 -2.50
N SER A 72 -5.84 -20.06 -2.64
CA SER A 72 -4.53 -19.92 -2.00
C SER A 72 -3.77 -18.69 -2.51
N THR A 73 -3.78 -18.45 -3.82
CA THR A 73 -3.16 -17.28 -4.47
C THR A 73 -3.85 -15.99 -4.05
N PHE A 74 -5.18 -15.98 -3.95
CA PHE A 74 -5.94 -14.84 -3.41
C PHE A 74 -5.49 -14.50 -1.99
N HIS A 75 -5.47 -15.51 -1.10
CA HIS A 75 -5.03 -15.31 0.28
C HIS A 75 -3.57 -14.85 0.38
N GLN A 76 -2.68 -15.36 -0.48
CA GLN A 76 -1.29 -14.92 -0.53
C GLN A 76 -1.19 -13.44 -0.91
N HIS A 77 -1.91 -13.00 -1.95
CA HIS A 77 -1.94 -11.59 -2.35
C HIS A 77 -2.52 -10.73 -1.25
N LEU A 78 -3.66 -11.12 -0.67
CA LEU A 78 -4.32 -10.35 0.38
C LEU A 78 -3.42 -10.20 1.61
N ARG A 79 -2.82 -11.29 2.09
CA ARG A 79 -1.95 -11.26 3.27
C ARG A 79 -0.68 -10.44 3.04
N ALA A 80 -0.08 -10.53 1.85
CA ALA A 80 1.07 -9.70 1.51
C ALA A 80 0.71 -8.21 1.44
N ALA A 81 -0.49 -7.90 0.95
CA ALA A 81 -0.99 -6.53 0.87
C ALA A 81 -1.29 -5.95 2.26
N GLU A 82 -1.97 -6.71 3.12
CA GLU A 82 -2.22 -6.35 4.52
C GLU A 82 -0.91 -6.15 5.29
N GLY A 83 0.09 -7.01 5.07
CA GLY A 83 1.40 -6.88 5.71
C GLY A 83 2.10 -5.57 5.34
N LYS A 84 2.05 -5.15 4.07
CA LYS A 84 2.60 -3.87 3.62
C LYS A 84 1.85 -2.67 4.21
N LEU A 85 0.53 -2.75 4.31
CA LEU A 85 -0.30 -1.71 4.93
C LEU A 85 0.03 -1.55 6.43
N ILE A 86 0.26 -2.66 7.12
CA ILE A 86 0.67 -2.67 8.52
C ILE A 86 2.09 -2.10 8.67
N ALA A 87 3.03 -2.47 7.80
CA ALA A 87 4.38 -1.93 7.82
C ALA A 87 4.37 -0.40 7.67
N GLU A 88 3.64 0.13 6.68
CA GLU A 88 3.52 1.59 6.46
C GLU A 88 2.93 2.33 7.67
N LEU A 89 2.18 1.65 8.53
CA LEU A 89 1.59 2.25 9.74
C LEU A 89 2.55 2.26 10.94
N PHE A 90 3.51 1.32 11.00
CA PHE A 90 4.31 1.07 12.21
C PHE A 90 5.83 1.20 12.02
N ASP A 91 6.34 1.09 10.80
CA ASP A 91 7.76 1.21 10.43
C ASP A 91 8.06 2.63 9.90
#